data_AF-A0A1I2WM49-F1
#
_entry.id   AF-A0A1I2WM49-F1
#
_cell.length_a   1.000
_cell.length_b   1.000
_cell.length_c   1.000
_cell.angle_alpha   90.00
_cell.angle_beta   90.00
_cell.angle_gamma   90.00
#
_symmetry.space_group_name_H-M   'P 1'
#
loop_
_entity.id
_entity.type
_entity.pdbx_description
1 polymer ?
#
loop_
_entity_poly.entity_id
_entity_poly.type
_entity_poly.pdbx_seq_one_letter_code
_entity_poly.pdbx_strand_id
1 'polypeptide(L)'
;MTQAAPGAGDGTALELTVSSDGQVCIPASRLHEVALVHLVSGLDDTTAAEHEGCDCSTTLSGYTEWVNASSLVTIGWDWQLEAASLTLSRTGPPSSNLVLYDEAAADISAKAARQLLARFVDNTDWQKDTFGHLSKRYR
;
A
#
# COMPACT_ATOMS: atom_id res chain seq x y z
N MET A 1 14.58 49.04 -9.25
CA MET A 1 15.34 47.93 -8.62
C MET A 1 14.37 46.77 -8.46
N THR A 2 14.51 45.75 -9.31
CA THR A 2 13.68 44.54 -9.29
C THR A 2 14.46 43.42 -8.61
N GLN A 3 13.88 42.79 -7.61
CA GLN A 3 14.34 41.54 -7.00
C GLN A 3 13.14 40.92 -6.26
N ALA A 4 12.88 39.62 -6.22
CA ALA A 4 13.04 38.49 -7.13
C ALA A 4 11.99 37.48 -6.61
N ALA A 5 11.30 36.75 -7.48
CA ALA A 5 10.29 35.77 -7.08
C ALA A 5 10.95 34.58 -6.34
N PRO A 6 10.27 33.95 -5.36
CA PRO A 6 10.75 32.70 -4.79
C PRO A 6 10.72 31.60 -5.84
N GLY A 7 11.84 30.88 -5.91
CA GLY A 7 12.20 29.94 -6.95
C GLY A 7 11.29 28.71 -7.04
N ALA A 8 11.31 28.16 -8.26
CA ALA A 8 10.71 26.90 -8.66
C ALA A 8 11.12 25.76 -7.72
N GLY A 9 10.17 24.84 -7.48
CA GLY A 9 10.38 23.63 -6.70
C GLY A 9 11.58 22.85 -7.21
N ASP A 10 12.53 22.62 -6.31
CA ASP A 10 13.64 21.73 -6.57
C ASP A 10 13.09 20.30 -6.51
N GLY A 11 13.12 19.61 -7.64
CA GLY A 11 12.74 18.21 -7.76
C GLY A 11 13.83 17.33 -7.16
N THR A 12 14.12 17.52 -5.87
CA THR A 12 15.09 16.72 -5.15
C THR A 12 14.62 15.27 -5.20
N ALA A 13 15.50 14.33 -5.55
CA ALA A 13 15.19 12.91 -5.51
C ALA A 13 14.63 12.52 -4.13
N LEU A 14 13.84 11.44 -4.07
CA LEU A 14 13.39 10.87 -2.79
C LEU A 14 14.62 10.48 -1.97
N GLU A 15 15.02 11.34 -1.03
CA GLU A 15 16.11 11.05 -0.11
C GLU A 15 15.54 10.22 1.04
N LEU A 16 15.68 8.91 0.91
CA LEU A 16 15.16 7.94 1.86
C LEU A 16 16.29 7.56 2.80
N THR A 17 16.03 7.68 4.10
CA THR A 17 16.98 7.24 5.12
C THR A 17 16.57 5.88 5.63
N VAL A 18 17.50 4.93 5.64
CA VAL A 18 17.30 3.61 6.23
C VAL A 18 17.86 3.61 7.65
N SER A 19 17.02 3.28 8.62
CA SER A 19 17.43 3.14 10.02
C SER A 19 18.21 1.84 10.25
N SER A 20 18.93 1.74 11.38
CA SER A 20 19.72 0.55 11.72
C SER A 20 18.89 -0.72 11.92
N ASP A 21 17.59 -0.58 12.19
CA ASP A 21 16.62 -1.68 12.31
C ASP A 21 15.86 -1.97 11.00
N GLY A 22 16.25 -1.33 9.88
CA GLY A 22 15.73 -1.63 8.55
C GLY A 22 14.42 -0.92 8.18
N GLN A 23 14.03 0.11 8.94
CA GLN A 23 12.89 0.96 8.59
C GLN A 23 13.31 2.04 7.60
N VAL A 24 12.40 2.43 6.72
CA VAL A 24 12.63 3.45 5.69
C VAL A 24 11.88 4.72 6.09
N CYS A 25 12.60 5.77 6.44
CA CYS A 25 12.03 7.06 6.83
C CYS A 25 11.78 7.92 5.58
N ILE A 26 10.56 8.46 5.47
CA ILE A 26 10.14 9.36 4.39
C ILE A 26 9.24 10.47 4.94
N PRO A 27 9.35 11.71 4.43
CA PRO A 27 8.35 12.74 4.68
C PRO A 27 6.96 12.27 4.25
N ALA A 28 5.95 12.45 5.11
CA ALA A 28 4.57 12.09 4.76
C ALA A 28 4.07 12.82 3.50
N SER A 29 4.56 14.04 3.24
CA SER A 29 4.28 14.83 2.04
C SER A 29 4.74 14.13 0.75
N ARG A 30 5.80 13.31 0.82
CA ARG A 30 6.43 12.65 -0.32
C ARG A 30 6.02 11.19 -0.51
N LEU A 31 5.12 10.66 0.33
CA LEU A 31 4.64 9.28 0.22
C LEU A 31 4.09 8.95 -1.18
N HIS A 32 3.42 9.91 -1.82
CA HIS A 32 2.85 9.76 -3.15
C HIS A 32 3.88 9.56 -4.28
N GLU A 33 5.16 9.87 -4.03
CA GLU A 33 6.24 9.71 -5.00
C GLU A 33 6.81 8.28 -5.00
N VAL A 34 6.43 7.45 -4.01
CA VAL A 34 6.88 6.06 -3.93
C VAL A 34 6.24 5.22 -5.03
N ALA A 35 7.03 4.84 -6.03
CA ALA A 35 6.57 3.95 -7.10
C ALA A 35 6.58 2.48 -6.64
N LEU A 36 5.42 1.92 -6.32
CA LEU A 36 5.29 0.51 -5.96
C LEU A 36 5.19 -0.39 -7.20
N VAL A 37 5.78 -1.57 -7.11
CA VAL A 37 5.65 -2.65 -8.08
C VAL A 37 5.10 -3.89 -7.37
N HIS A 38 4.16 -4.56 -8.01
CA HIS A 38 3.58 -5.80 -7.52
C HIS A 38 4.66 -6.87 -7.37
N LEU A 39 4.73 -7.50 -6.19
CA LEU A 39 5.65 -8.61 -5.93
C LEU A 39 4.93 -9.96 -6.00
N VAL A 40 3.88 -10.13 -5.19
CA VAL A 40 3.14 -11.39 -5.10
C VAL A 40 1.73 -11.16 -4.54
N SER A 41 0.79 -12.02 -4.93
CA SER A 41 -0.51 -12.14 -4.25
C SER A 41 -0.86 -13.60 -4.05
N GLY A 42 -1.54 -13.90 -2.95
CA GLY A 42 -2.00 -15.24 -2.62
C GLY A 42 -3.44 -15.21 -2.14
N LEU A 43 -4.14 -16.33 -2.29
CA LEU A 43 -5.37 -16.62 -1.56
C LEU A 43 -4.99 -17.08 -0.15
N ASP A 44 -5.77 -16.68 0.85
CA ASP A 44 -5.71 -17.34 2.15
C ASP A 44 -6.32 -18.72 2.00
N ASP A 45 -5.78 -19.71 2.73
CA ASP A 45 -6.43 -21.01 2.88
C ASP A 45 -7.67 -20.84 3.76
N THR A 46 -8.73 -20.26 3.20
CA THR A 46 -10.05 -20.34 3.81
C THR A 46 -10.51 -21.78 3.65
N THR A 47 -10.31 -22.62 4.67
CA THR A 47 -11.18 -23.78 4.86
C THR A 47 -12.59 -23.24 4.80
N ALA A 48 -13.31 -23.53 3.72
CA ALA A 48 -14.69 -23.13 3.56
C ALA A 48 -15.41 -23.55 4.84
N ALA A 49 -15.74 -22.59 5.70
CA ALA A 49 -16.73 -22.85 6.71
C ALA A 49 -17.97 -23.23 5.91
N GLU A 50 -18.38 -24.49 6.05
CA GLU A 50 -19.57 -25.06 5.44
C GLU A 50 -20.74 -24.14 5.83
N HIS A 51 -21.04 -23.15 4.99
CA HIS A 51 -22.17 -22.26 5.21
C HIS A 51 -23.40 -23.06 4.79
N GLU A 52 -23.94 -23.83 5.74
CA GLU A 52 -25.31 -24.33 5.71
C GLU A 52 -26.27 -23.13 5.78
N GLY A 53 -26.48 -22.47 4.64
CA GLY A 53 -27.34 -21.29 4.58
C GLY A 53 -27.38 -20.68 3.19
N CYS A 54 -28.51 -20.85 2.51
CA CYS A 54 -28.83 -20.26 1.21
C CYS A 54 -28.60 -18.74 1.21
N ASP A 55 -27.92 -18.24 0.16
CA ASP A 55 -27.79 -16.82 -0.25
C ASP A 55 -26.66 -15.96 0.36
N CYS A 56 -25.57 -16.57 0.86
CA CYS A 56 -24.37 -15.81 1.19
C CYS A 56 -23.48 -15.63 -0.04
N SER A 57 -23.18 -14.37 -0.39
CA SER A 57 -22.22 -14.06 -1.45
C SER A 57 -20.86 -14.69 -1.12
N THR A 58 -20.29 -15.42 -2.10
CA THR A 58 -19.00 -16.08 -1.89
C THR A 58 -17.91 -15.01 -1.87
N THR A 59 -17.23 -14.87 -0.74
CA THR A 59 -16.09 -13.96 -0.61
C THR A 59 -14.80 -14.77 -0.58
N LEU A 60 -13.83 -14.42 -1.42
CA LEU A 60 -12.45 -14.92 -1.29
C LEU A 60 -11.63 -13.89 -0.53
N SER A 61 -10.68 -14.33 0.30
CA SER A 61 -9.69 -13.45 0.92
C SER A 61 -8.28 -13.85 0.53
N GLY A 62 -7.35 -12.93 0.75
CA GLY A 62 -5.95 -13.16 0.51
C GLY A 62 -5.11 -11.97 0.88
N TYR A 63 -3.85 -12.02 0.47
CA TYR A 63 -2.87 -10.96 0.69
C TYR A 63 -2.23 -10.51 -0.63
N THR A 64 -1.67 -9.31 -0.62
CA THR A 64 -0.82 -8.82 -1.70
C THR A 64 0.38 -8.06 -1.13
N GLU A 65 1.54 -8.30 -1.71
CA GLU A 65 2.82 -7.69 -1.33
C GLU A 65 3.36 -6.85 -2.48
N TRP A 66 3.86 -5.68 -2.13
CA TRP A 66 4.35 -4.66 -3.06
C TRP A 66 5.68 -4.10 -2.58
N VAL A 67 6.55 -3.76 -3.53
CA VAL A 67 7.90 -3.28 -3.23
C VAL A 67 8.29 -2.12 -4.13
N ASN A 68 9.22 -1.30 -3.66
CA ASN A 68 10.06 -0.48 -4.52
C ASN A 68 11.51 -0.93 -4.32
N ALA A 69 12.04 -1.63 -5.34
CA ALA A 69 13.37 -2.22 -5.26
C ALA A 69 14.49 -1.18 -5.11
N SER A 70 14.31 0.03 -5.66
CA SER A 70 15.30 1.10 -5.58
C SER A 70 15.37 1.73 -4.19
N SER A 71 14.28 1.69 -3.44
CA SER A 71 14.18 2.33 -2.12
C SER A 71 14.04 1.36 -0.94
N LEU A 72 14.07 0.04 -1.20
CA LEU A 72 13.86 -1.00 -0.20
C LEU A 72 12.52 -0.88 0.56
N VAL A 73 11.55 -0.17 -0.02
CA VAL A 73 10.22 -0.03 0.57
C VAL A 73 9.44 -1.30 0.34
N THR A 74 8.76 -1.78 1.39
CA THR A 74 7.83 -2.90 1.35
C THR A 74 6.49 -2.46 1.92
N ILE A 75 5.39 -2.81 1.23
CA ILE A 75 4.02 -2.59 1.70
C ILE A 75 3.18 -3.81 1.32
N GLY A 76 2.52 -4.41 2.31
CA GLY A 76 1.62 -5.54 2.14
C GLY A 76 0.26 -5.28 2.78
N TRP A 77 -0.80 -5.84 2.22
CA TRP A 77 -2.14 -5.76 2.81
C TRP A 77 -3.02 -6.95 2.43
N ASP A 78 -4.00 -7.19 3.28
CA ASP A 78 -5.04 -8.18 3.05
C ASP A 78 -6.15 -7.60 2.18
N TRP A 79 -6.80 -8.46 1.42
CA TRP A 79 -7.91 -8.10 0.54
C TRP A 79 -9.03 -9.13 0.59
N GLN A 80 -10.22 -8.69 0.16
CA GLN A 80 -11.38 -9.53 -0.11
C GLN A 80 -11.91 -9.28 -1.53
N LEU A 81 -12.31 -10.36 -2.19
CA LEU A 81 -12.99 -10.36 -3.48
C LEU A 81 -14.45 -10.79 -3.26
N GLU A 82 -15.37 -9.88 -3.56
CA GLU A 82 -16.79 -10.20 -3.64
C GLU A 82 -17.09 -10.87 -5.00
N ALA A 83 -17.37 -12.18 -5.00
CA ALA A 83 -17.51 -12.96 -6.23
C ALA A 83 -18.66 -12.49 -7.13
N ALA A 84 -19.75 -11.96 -6.55
CA ALA A 84 -20.89 -11.51 -7.35
C ALA A 84 -20.57 -10.28 -8.21
N SER A 85 -19.72 -9.38 -7.69
CA SER A 85 -19.35 -8.13 -8.37
C SER A 85 -17.95 -8.17 -8.98
N LEU A 86 -17.15 -9.19 -8.66
CA LEU A 86 -15.72 -9.27 -8.93
C LEU A 86 -14.94 -8.05 -8.41
N THR A 87 -15.39 -7.49 -7.29
CA THR A 87 -14.75 -6.30 -6.69
C THR A 87 -13.73 -6.72 -5.65
N LEU A 88 -12.48 -6.29 -5.85
CA LEU A 88 -11.39 -6.39 -4.87
C LEU A 88 -11.38 -5.17 -3.96
N SER A 89 -11.33 -5.41 -2.65
CA SER A 89 -11.25 -4.39 -1.63
C SER A 89 -10.21 -4.76 -0.58
N ARG A 90 -9.49 -3.77 -0.04
CA ARG A 90 -8.51 -3.98 1.02
C ARG A 90 -9.22 -4.18 2.37
N THR A 91 -8.77 -5.14 3.17
CA THR A 91 -9.29 -5.41 4.50
C THR A 91 -8.30 -5.03 5.58
N GLY A 92 -8.52 -3.89 6.23
CA GLY A 92 -7.65 -3.42 7.31
C GLY A 92 -6.40 -2.68 6.82
N PRO A 93 -5.61 -2.09 7.73
CA PRO A 93 -4.50 -1.21 7.37
C PRO A 93 -3.34 -1.98 6.71
N PRO A 94 -2.62 -1.36 5.75
CA PRO A 94 -1.40 -1.95 5.21
C PRO A 94 -0.32 -2.10 6.29
N SER A 95 0.47 -3.16 6.17
CA SER A 95 1.74 -3.36 6.86
C SER A 95 2.88 -2.83 5.99
N SER A 96 3.87 -2.17 6.57
CA SER A 96 4.99 -1.60 5.81
C SER A 96 6.23 -1.45 6.69
N ASN A 97 7.41 -1.37 6.05
CA ASN A 97 8.64 -0.93 6.73
C ASN A 97 8.84 0.60 6.74
N LEU A 98 7.84 1.38 6.33
CA LEU A 98 7.91 2.84 6.28
C LEU A 98 7.69 3.50 7.64
N VAL A 99 8.50 4.52 7.92
CA VAL A 99 8.25 5.53 8.97
C VAL A 99 7.94 6.84 8.30
N LEU A 100 6.72 7.33 8.54
CA LEU A 100 6.29 8.64 8.05
C LEU A 100 6.59 9.69 9.11
N TYR A 101 7.26 10.77 8.71
CA TYR A 101 7.50 11.92 9.59
C TYR A 101 6.99 13.23 8.94
N ASP A 102 6.75 14.23 9.76
CA ASP A 102 6.46 15.59 9.32
C ASP A 102 7.77 16.39 9.23
N GLU A 103 8.00 17.06 8.11
CA GLU A 103 9.17 17.93 7.92
C GLU A 103 9.15 19.12 8.90
N ALA A 104 7.97 19.52 9.38
CA ALA A 104 7.81 20.51 10.43
C ALA A 104 8.20 20.00 11.84
N ALA A 105 8.76 18.79 11.94
CA ALA A 105 9.16 18.11 13.17
C ALA A 105 8.00 17.82 14.15
N ALA A 106 6.77 17.78 13.65
CA ALA A 106 5.63 17.27 14.41
C ALA A 106 5.60 15.73 14.34
N ASP A 107 5.47 15.07 15.50
CA ASP A 107 5.32 13.63 15.53
C ASP A 107 4.01 13.21 14.86
N ILE A 108 4.11 12.40 13.80
CA ILE A 108 2.95 11.76 13.20
C ILE A 108 2.55 10.58 14.08
N SER A 109 1.37 10.65 14.68
CA SER A 109 0.85 9.52 15.47
C SER A 109 0.77 8.25 14.62
N ALA A 110 1.00 7.09 15.24
CA ALA A 110 0.93 5.79 14.57
C ALA A 110 -0.44 5.52 13.90
N LYS A 111 -1.53 6.14 14.39
CA LYS A 111 -2.86 6.07 13.75
C LYS A 111 -2.90 6.89 12.46
N ALA A 112 -2.39 8.12 12.49
CA ALA A 112 -2.32 8.99 11.33
C ALA A 112 -1.43 8.40 10.23
N ALA A 113 -0.27 7.82 10.59
CA ALA A 113 0.62 7.14 9.65
C ALA A 113 -0.10 5.99 8.93
N ARG A 114 -0.80 5.12 9.67
CA ARG A 114 -1.60 4.02 9.07
C ARG A 114 -2.69 4.53 8.12
N GLN A 115 -3.34 5.64 8.45
CA GLN A 115 -4.37 6.24 7.57
C GLN A 115 -3.77 6.84 6.30
N LEU A 116 -2.57 7.42 6.38
CA LEU A 116 -1.84 7.90 5.21
C LEU A 116 -1.46 6.74 4.28
N LEU A 117 -0.92 5.65 4.83
CA LEU A 117 -0.60 4.44 4.06
C LEU A 117 -1.83 3.81 3.42
N ALA A 118 -2.94 3.71 4.17
CA ALA A 118 -4.21 3.20 3.65
C ALA A 118 -4.69 4.01 2.44
N ARG A 119 -4.72 5.35 2.54
CA ARG A 119 -5.11 6.23 1.43
C ARG A 119 -4.15 6.16 0.26
N PHE A 120 -2.85 6.06 0.53
CA PHE A 120 -1.84 5.90 -0.51
C PHE A 120 -2.11 4.64 -1.34
N VAL A 121 -2.28 3.49 -0.67
CA VAL A 121 -2.62 2.22 -1.33
C VAL A 121 -3.95 2.31 -2.08
N ASP A 122 -5.00 2.88 -1.47
CA ASP A 122 -6.32 3.01 -2.09
C ASP A 122 -6.31 3.88 -3.36
N ASN A 123 -5.32 4.76 -3.51
CA ASN A 123 -5.13 5.61 -4.69
C ASN A 123 -4.24 4.95 -5.77
N THR A 124 -3.83 3.70 -5.57
CA THR A 124 -3.13 2.91 -6.60
C THR A 124 -4.11 1.97 -7.31
N ASP A 125 -3.81 1.61 -8.55
CA ASP A 125 -4.59 0.63 -9.34
C ASP A 125 -4.27 -0.84 -8.97
N TRP A 126 -3.99 -1.11 -7.69
CA TRP A 126 -3.43 -2.38 -7.23
C TRP A 126 -4.31 -3.60 -7.55
N GLN A 127 -5.63 -3.42 -7.61
CA GLN A 127 -6.59 -4.48 -7.91
C GLN A 127 -6.28 -5.15 -9.25
N LYS A 128 -5.81 -4.37 -10.24
CA LYS A 128 -5.47 -4.87 -11.58
C LYS A 128 -4.32 -5.87 -11.52
N ASP A 129 -3.24 -5.52 -10.83
CA ASP A 129 -2.04 -6.35 -10.75
C ASP A 129 -2.27 -7.58 -9.87
N THR A 130 -2.96 -7.40 -8.73
CA THR A 130 -3.37 -8.51 -7.86
C THR A 130 -4.27 -9.49 -8.61
N PHE A 131 -5.34 -9.03 -9.26
CA PHE A 131 -6.23 -9.92 -10.03
C PHE A 131 -5.50 -10.60 -11.20
N GLY A 132 -4.64 -9.85 -11.90
CA GLY A 132 -3.81 -10.37 -12.98
C GLY A 132 -2.82 -11.45 -12.52
N HIS A 133 -2.25 -11.31 -11.32
CA HIS A 133 -1.38 -12.31 -10.72
C HIS A 133 -2.15 -13.58 -10.33
N LEU A 134 -3.25 -13.43 -9.59
CA LEU A 134 -4.09 -14.55 -9.15
C LEU A 134 -4.60 -15.37 -10.34
N SER A 135 -5.07 -14.69 -11.39
CA SER A 135 -5.56 -15.33 -12.63
C SER A 135 -4.50 -16.14 -13.37
N LYS A 136 -3.20 -15.84 -13.19
CA LYS A 136 -2.10 -16.63 -13.77
C LYS A 136 -1.70 -17.78 -12.85
N ARG A 137 -1.75 -17.57 -11.53
CA ARG A 137 -1.31 -18.53 -10.52
C ARG A 137 -2.28 -19.69 -10.32
N TYR A 138 -3.58 -19.44 -10.40
CA TYR A 138 -4.64 -20.42 -10.11
C TYR A 138 -5.42 -20.87 -11.36
N ARG A 139 -4.75 -20.85 -12.52
CA ARG A 139 -5.29 -21.35 -13.79
C ARG A 139 -5.24 -22.86 -13.88
#